data_AF-A0A927VNT8-F1
#
_entry.id   AF-A0A927VNT8-F1
#
_cell.length_a   1.000
_cell.length_b   1.000
_cell.length_c   1.000
_cell.angle_alpha   90.00
_cell.angle_beta   90.00
_cell.angle_gamma   90.00
#
_symmetry.space_group_name_H-M   'P 1'
#
loop_
_entity.id
_entity.type
_entity.pdbx_description
1 polymer ?
#
loop_
_entity_poly.entity_id
_entity_poly.type
_entity_poly.pdbx_seq_one_letter_code
_entity_poly.pdbx_strand_id
1 'polypeptide(L)'
;MGIHEKSTTELDQILNQTGTSDLDAYLSENTLKKHETAAEYISAYLNETGQKKKDVIARACLSEQYGYQLLNGSKTTKDRDKILGLCIAAGLSIKQTERVLKMSGFSPLYSKVDRDAVILICMNKGLRSVIKVNEELDKRRMPMLNLKTT
;
A
#
# COMPACT_ATOMS: atom_id res chain seq x y z
N MET A 1 9.31 -4.07 13.63
CA MET A 1 9.93 -2.74 13.47
C MET A 1 9.72 -2.36 12.01
N GLY A 2 8.77 -1.46 11.75
CA GLY A 2 8.28 -1.20 10.38
C GLY A 2 9.25 -0.33 9.58
N ILE A 3 9.03 -0.22 8.27
CA ILE A 3 9.66 0.77 7.41
C ILE A 3 9.45 2.16 8.05
N HIS A 4 10.45 2.65 8.77
CA HIS A 4 10.43 3.96 9.42
C HIS A 4 10.74 5.02 8.36
N GLU A 5 9.70 5.38 7.61
CA GLU A 5 9.75 6.47 6.65
C GLU A 5 9.55 7.80 7.38
N LYS A 6 10.55 8.70 7.29
CA LYS A 6 10.49 10.07 7.82
C LYS A 6 9.15 10.73 7.46
N SER A 7 8.56 11.48 8.38
CA SER A 7 7.33 12.21 8.09
C SER A 7 7.58 13.35 7.09
N THR A 8 6.55 13.79 6.37
CA THR A 8 6.66 14.95 5.45
C THR A 8 7.16 16.18 6.20
N THR A 9 6.65 16.39 7.43
CA THR A 9 7.09 17.48 8.32
C THR A 9 8.56 17.37 8.72
N GLU A 10 9.04 16.16 9.01
CA GLU A 10 10.47 15.93 9.31
C GLU A 10 11.35 16.19 8.09
N LEU A 11 10.93 15.73 6.91
CA LEU A 11 11.65 15.97 5.66
C LEU A 11 11.67 17.46 5.30
N ASP A 12 10.54 18.16 5.44
CA ASP A 12 10.44 19.60 5.19
C ASP A 12 11.33 20.40 6.15
N GLN A 13 11.43 19.99 7.42
CA GLN A 13 12.34 20.61 8.38
C GLN A 13 13.81 20.39 8.00
N ILE A 14 14.17 19.17 7.60
CA ILE A 14 15.54 18.86 7.17
C ILE A 14 15.87 19.64 5.88
N LEU A 15 14.97 19.68 4.90
CA LEU A 15 15.17 20.42 3.65
C LEU A 15 15.33 21.93 3.89
N ASN A 16 14.57 22.52 4.83
CA ASN A 16 14.70 23.93 5.19
C ASN A 16 15.99 24.27 5.94
N GLN A 17 16.65 23.28 6.55
CA GLN A 17 17.90 23.44 7.30
C GLN A 17 19.15 23.01 6.51
N THR A 18 18.97 22.29 5.41
CA THR A 18 20.06 21.77 4.56
C THR A 18 20.51 22.85 3.57
N GLY A 19 21.74 23.34 3.70
CA GLY A 19 22.35 24.23 2.70
C GLY A 19 22.74 23.48 1.43
N THR A 20 23.02 24.18 0.32
CA THR A 20 23.46 23.56 -0.95
C THR A 20 24.73 22.70 -0.81
N SER A 21 25.53 22.95 0.23
CA SER A 21 26.75 22.23 0.56
C SER A 21 26.52 20.84 1.16
N ASP A 22 25.34 20.59 1.74
CA ASP A 22 24.97 19.34 2.41
C ASP A 22 23.99 18.49 1.56
N LEU A 23 23.77 18.91 0.31
CA LEU A 23 22.82 18.30 -0.62
C LEU A 23 23.18 16.83 -0.92
N ASP A 24 24.46 16.52 -1.13
CA ASP A 24 24.92 15.16 -1.45
C ASP A 24 24.80 14.20 -0.25
N ALA A 25 24.98 14.71 0.98
CA ALA A 25 24.75 13.97 2.21
C ALA A 25 23.26 13.67 2.41
N TYR A 26 22.40 14.67 2.20
CA TYR A 26 20.95 14.50 2.26
C TYR A 26 20.43 13.51 1.20
N LEU A 27 20.94 13.62 -0.03
CA LEU A 27 20.59 12.71 -1.12
C LEU A 27 21.06 11.30 -0.80
N SER A 28 22.29 11.09 -0.35
CA SER A 28 22.79 9.74 -0.04
C SER A 28 22.05 9.07 1.13
N GLU A 29 21.72 9.79 2.20
CA GLU A 29 20.98 9.24 3.35
C GLU A 29 19.50 8.98 3.07
N ASN A 30 18.81 9.84 2.31
CA ASN A 30 17.39 9.67 2.00
C ASN A 30 17.11 8.86 0.72
N THR A 31 18.16 8.45 -0.02
CA THR A 31 18.05 7.51 -1.16
C THR A 31 18.03 6.04 -0.68
N LEU A 32 18.26 5.78 0.60
CA LEU A 32 18.27 4.44 1.17
C LEU A 32 16.85 3.82 1.14
N LYS A 33 16.63 3.05 0.07
CA LYS A 33 15.39 2.35 -0.35
C LYS A 33 14.35 3.22 -1.08
N LYS A 34 14.75 3.88 -2.16
CA LYS A 34 13.81 4.14 -3.26
C LYS A 34 13.32 2.80 -3.80
N HIS A 35 12.12 2.39 -3.40
CA HIS A 35 11.36 1.40 -4.18
C HIS A 35 10.92 2.09 -5.48
N GLU A 36 11.32 1.55 -6.62
CA GLU A 36 10.97 2.09 -7.93
C GLU A 36 9.53 1.74 -8.29
N THR A 37 9.04 0.61 -7.77
CA THR A 37 7.69 0.12 -8.05
C THR A 37 6.89 -0.23 -6.78
N ALA A 38 5.56 -0.22 -6.91
CA ALA A 38 4.67 -0.72 -5.88
C ALA A 38 4.91 -2.20 -5.54
N ALA A 39 5.26 -3.02 -6.53
CA ALA A 39 5.55 -4.44 -6.35
C ALA A 39 6.77 -4.67 -5.45
N GLU A 40 7.84 -3.90 -5.67
CA GLU A 40 9.04 -3.91 -4.84
C GLU A 40 8.74 -3.47 -3.42
N TYR A 41 7.99 -2.38 -3.25
CA TYR A 41 7.64 -1.87 -1.93
C TYR A 41 6.85 -2.89 -1.11
N ILE A 42 5.78 -3.46 -1.70
CA ILE A 42 4.97 -4.47 -1.02
C ILE A 42 5.83 -5.71 -0.74
N SER A 43 6.60 -6.20 -1.71
CA SER A 43 7.46 -7.37 -1.51
C SER A 43 8.50 -7.17 -0.39
N ALA A 44 9.14 -6.02 -0.33
CA ALA A 44 10.09 -5.68 0.72
C ALA A 44 9.40 -5.65 2.10
N TYR A 45 8.23 -5.02 2.19
CA TYR A 45 7.44 -5.00 3.41
C TYR A 45 7.04 -6.41 3.87
N LEU A 46 6.64 -7.29 2.94
CA LEU A 46 6.31 -8.69 3.27
C LEU A 46 7.54 -9.45 3.80
N ASN A 47 8.71 -9.26 3.19
CA ASN A 47 9.94 -9.88 3.64
C ASN A 47 10.36 -9.38 5.04
N GLU A 48 10.31 -8.07 5.28
CA GLU A 48 10.65 -7.47 6.57
C GLU A 48 9.68 -7.88 7.69
N THR A 49 8.43 -8.15 7.36
CA THR A 49 7.40 -8.62 8.31
C THR A 49 7.28 -10.13 8.40
N GLY A 50 8.11 -10.90 7.67
CA GLY A 50 8.09 -12.36 7.65
C GLY A 50 6.81 -12.97 7.05
N GLN A 51 6.05 -12.20 6.26
CA GLN A 51 4.80 -12.65 5.66
C GLN A 51 5.05 -13.40 4.34
N LYS A 52 4.44 -14.57 4.17
CA LYS A 52 4.51 -15.32 2.91
C LYS A 52 3.60 -14.67 1.86
N LYS A 53 4.14 -14.46 0.65
CA LYS A 53 3.38 -13.91 -0.49
C LYS A 53 2.08 -14.69 -0.74
N LYS A 54 2.13 -16.02 -0.71
CA LYS A 54 0.95 -16.90 -0.89
C LYS A 54 -0.20 -16.56 0.06
N ASP A 55 0.09 -16.38 1.34
CA ASP A 55 -0.93 -16.11 2.37
C ASP A 55 -1.54 -14.71 2.20
N VAL A 56 -0.74 -13.75 1.74
CA VAL A 56 -1.20 -12.38 1.43
C VAL A 56 -2.08 -12.41 0.19
N ILE A 57 -1.67 -13.09 -0.88
CA ILE A 57 -2.44 -13.22 -2.12
C ILE A 57 -3.80 -13.88 -1.85
N ALA A 58 -3.82 -14.95 -1.04
CA ALA A 58 -5.06 -15.63 -0.66
C ALA A 58 -6.00 -14.70 0.13
N ARG A 59 -5.49 -13.93 1.11
CA ARG A 59 -6.28 -12.94 1.86
C ARG A 59 -6.75 -11.75 1.02
N ALA A 60 -6.03 -11.44 -0.05
CA ALA A 60 -6.41 -10.47 -1.06
C ALA A 60 -7.42 -11.03 -2.08
N CYS A 61 -7.84 -12.30 -1.95
CA CYS A 61 -8.75 -13.00 -2.88
C CYS A 61 -8.36 -12.88 -4.36
N LEU A 62 -7.05 -12.85 -4.64
CA LEU A 62 -6.50 -12.91 -5.99
C LEU A 62 -6.13 -14.36 -6.33
N SER A 63 -6.17 -14.72 -7.61
CA SER A 63 -5.59 -16.00 -8.03
C SER A 63 -4.09 -16.03 -7.77
N GLU A 64 -3.55 -17.19 -7.41
CA GLU A 64 -2.13 -17.33 -7.02
C GLU A 64 -1.20 -16.80 -8.12
N GLN A 65 -1.42 -17.22 -9.37
CA GLN A 65 -0.67 -16.78 -10.53
C GLN A 65 -0.71 -15.25 -10.71
N TYR A 66 -1.91 -14.65 -10.66
CA TYR A 66 -2.08 -13.21 -10.86
C TYR A 66 -1.46 -12.40 -9.71
N GLY A 67 -1.65 -12.84 -8.46
CA GLY A 67 -1.06 -12.20 -7.29
C GLY A 67 0.47 -12.21 -7.32
N TYR A 68 1.09 -13.34 -7.73
CA TYR A 68 2.54 -13.39 -7.92
C TYR A 68 3.00 -12.46 -9.03
N GLN A 69 2.30 -12.41 -10.16
CA GLN A 69 2.60 -11.49 -11.27
C GLN A 69 2.50 -10.00 -10.87
N LEU A 70 1.60 -9.65 -9.94
CA LEU A 70 1.56 -8.31 -9.37
C LEU A 70 2.74 -8.06 -8.41
N LEU A 71 3.02 -9.00 -7.51
CA LEU A 71 4.05 -8.83 -6.49
C LEU A 71 5.49 -8.96 -7.00
N ASN A 72 5.71 -9.57 -8.17
CA ASN A 72 7.02 -9.61 -8.83
C ASN A 72 7.19 -8.50 -9.88
N GLY A 73 6.17 -7.67 -10.09
CA GLY A 73 6.18 -6.58 -11.07
C GLY A 73 6.06 -7.01 -12.52
N SER A 74 5.86 -8.30 -12.83
CA SER A 74 5.71 -8.79 -14.21
C SER A 74 4.36 -8.43 -14.82
N LYS A 75 3.41 -7.97 -14.01
CA LYS A 75 2.10 -7.47 -14.45
C LYS A 75 1.71 -6.23 -13.65
N THR A 76 1.07 -5.29 -14.33
CA THR A 76 0.44 -4.12 -13.72
C THR A 76 -1.08 -4.23 -13.86
N THR A 77 -1.80 -3.49 -13.02
CA THR A 77 -3.27 -3.44 -13.03
C THR A 77 -3.73 -2.01 -13.19
N LYS A 78 -4.82 -1.81 -13.93
CA LYS A 78 -5.55 -0.53 -14.03
C LYS A 78 -6.68 -0.42 -13.01
N ASP A 79 -6.83 -1.44 -12.17
CA ASP A 79 -7.87 -1.54 -11.15
C ASP A 79 -7.28 -1.24 -9.77
N ARG A 80 -7.72 -0.10 -9.19
CA ARG A 80 -7.32 0.37 -7.86
C ARG A 80 -7.64 -0.66 -6.77
N ASP A 81 -8.75 -1.37 -6.89
CA ASP A 81 -9.20 -2.30 -5.86
C ASP A 81 -8.25 -3.50 -5.71
N LYS A 82 -7.58 -3.91 -6.79
CA LYS A 82 -6.58 -4.99 -6.76
C LYS A 82 -5.33 -4.59 -5.97
N ILE A 83 -4.86 -3.36 -6.15
CA ILE A 83 -3.74 -2.81 -5.36
C ILE A 83 -4.16 -2.62 -3.89
N LEU A 84 -5.35 -2.07 -3.68
CA LEU A 84 -5.89 -1.83 -2.35
C LEU A 84 -6.12 -3.14 -1.58
N GLY A 85 -6.61 -4.19 -2.26
CA GLY A 85 -6.77 -5.53 -1.70
C GLY A 85 -5.44 -6.13 -1.24
N LEU A 86 -4.36 -5.96 -2.02
CA LEU A 86 -3.01 -6.36 -1.61
C LEU A 86 -2.52 -5.57 -0.40
N CYS A 87 -2.76 -4.25 -0.33
CA CYS A 87 -2.35 -3.42 0.81
C CYS A 87 -3.07 -3.82 2.10
N ILE A 88 -4.39 -4.02 2.02
CA ILE A 88 -5.22 -4.51 3.13
C ILE A 88 -4.72 -5.88 3.59
N ALA A 89 -4.55 -6.81 2.65
CA ALA A 89 -4.11 -8.17 2.97
C ALA A 89 -2.70 -8.17 3.58
N ALA A 90 -1.77 -7.39 3.06
CA ALA A 90 -0.44 -7.25 3.63
C ALA A 90 -0.47 -6.55 5.01
N GLY A 91 -1.55 -5.85 5.34
CA GLY A 91 -1.70 -5.11 6.59
C GLY A 91 -0.83 -3.86 6.62
N LEU A 92 -0.76 -3.16 5.48
CA LEU A 92 -0.11 -1.85 5.42
C LEU A 92 -0.92 -0.82 6.23
N SER A 93 -0.21 0.14 6.81
CA SER A 93 -0.85 1.35 7.34
C SER A 93 -1.44 2.22 6.22
N ILE A 94 -2.25 3.21 6.60
CA ILE A 94 -2.82 4.18 5.65
C ILE A 94 -1.71 4.91 4.88
N LYS A 95 -0.70 5.45 5.58
CA LYS A 95 0.43 6.16 4.95
C LYS A 95 1.16 5.28 3.92
N GLN A 96 1.43 4.02 4.27
CA GLN A 96 2.08 3.08 3.36
C GLN A 96 1.19 2.73 2.16
N THR A 97 -0.12 2.58 2.39
CA THR A 97 -1.09 2.29 1.34
C THR A 97 -1.22 3.45 0.36
N GLU A 98 -1.28 4.69 0.85
CA GLU A 98 -1.27 5.89 0.02
C GLU A 98 0.00 5.97 -0.84
N ARG A 99 1.16 5.64 -0.26
CA ARG A 99 2.42 5.56 -1.01
C ARG A 99 2.33 4.53 -2.15
N VAL A 100 1.81 3.33 -1.87
CA VAL A 100 1.61 2.27 -2.86
C VAL A 100 0.62 2.66 -3.96
N LEU A 101 -0.49 3.32 -3.60
CA LEU A 101 -1.47 3.84 -4.55
C LEU A 101 -0.83 4.89 -5.45
N LYS A 102 -0.05 5.83 -4.89
CA LYS A 102 0.69 6.84 -5.65
C LYS A 102 1.71 6.22 -6.61
N MET A 103 2.50 5.25 -6.17
CA MET A 103 3.45 4.52 -7.03
C MET A 103 2.74 3.75 -8.15
N SER A 104 1.48 3.36 -7.94
CA SER A 104 0.65 2.65 -8.92
C SER A 104 -0.19 3.59 -9.80
N GLY A 105 -0.04 4.92 -9.65
CA GLY A 105 -0.80 5.93 -10.42
C GLY A 105 -2.27 6.09 -9.99
N PHE A 106 -2.65 5.63 -8.81
CA PHE A 106 -4.00 5.76 -8.26
C PHE A 106 -4.13 6.89 -7.25
N SER A 107 -5.34 7.44 -7.16
CA SER A 107 -5.72 8.41 -6.14
C SER A 107 -5.64 7.80 -4.74
N PRO A 108 -5.22 8.58 -3.72
CA PRO A 108 -5.23 8.14 -2.32
C PRO A 108 -6.67 7.84 -1.84
N LEU A 109 -6.79 7.22 -0.68
CA LEU A 109 -8.09 7.03 -0.02
C LEU A 109 -8.60 8.38 0.50
N TYR A 110 -9.81 8.78 0.09
CA TYR A 110 -10.36 10.07 0.50
C TYR A 110 -11.50 9.90 1.50
N SER A 111 -11.33 10.42 2.71
CA SER A 111 -12.29 10.24 3.82
C SER A 111 -13.68 10.83 3.56
N LYS A 112 -13.84 11.75 2.59
CA LYS A 112 -15.16 12.25 2.17
C LYS A 112 -15.89 11.34 1.18
N VAL A 113 -15.22 10.32 0.66
CA VAL A 113 -15.88 9.26 -0.13
C VAL A 113 -16.27 8.16 0.84
N ASP A 114 -17.58 7.92 1.00
CA ASP A 114 -18.11 7.01 2.02
C ASP A 114 -17.48 5.60 1.94
N ARG A 115 -17.28 5.08 0.72
CA ARG A 115 -16.61 3.80 0.48
C ARG A 115 -15.18 3.78 1.02
N ASP A 116 -14.41 4.82 0.71
CA ASP A 116 -13.02 4.93 1.16
C ASP A 116 -12.98 5.13 2.69
N ALA A 117 -13.94 5.86 3.27
CA ALA A 117 -14.06 6.01 4.73
C ALA A 117 -14.25 4.66 5.44
N VAL A 118 -15.12 3.78 4.91
CA VAL A 118 -15.30 2.42 5.46
C VAL A 118 -14.02 1.62 5.35
N ILE A 119 -13.31 1.69 4.22
CA ILE A 119 -12.03 0.98 4.02
C ILE A 119 -10.97 1.50 5.01
N LEU A 120 -10.85 2.82 5.19
CA LEU A 120 -9.94 3.45 6.14
C LEU A 120 -10.23 2.99 7.59
N ILE A 121 -11.51 2.94 7.98
CA ILE A 121 -11.93 2.43 9.30
C ILE A 121 -11.53 0.96 9.46
N CYS A 122 -11.74 0.13 8.43
CA CYS A 122 -11.36 -1.29 8.47
C CYS A 122 -9.84 -1.45 8.63
N MET A 123 -9.04 -0.66 7.90
CA MET A 123 -7.58 -0.67 8.01
C MET A 123 -7.12 -0.23 9.41
N ASN A 124 -7.71 0.83 9.98
CA ASN A 124 -7.40 1.28 11.33
C ASN A 124 -7.74 0.24 12.41
N LYS A 125 -8.79 -0.56 12.19
CA LYS A 125 -9.14 -1.71 13.05
C LYS A 125 -8.23 -2.93 12.82
N GLY A 126 -7.27 -2.86 11.90
CA GLY A 126 -6.35 -3.94 11.60
C GLY A 126 -6.97 -5.09 10.81
N LEU A 127 -8.06 -4.86 10.06
CA LEU A 127 -8.62 -5.89 9.18
C LEU A 127 -7.64 -6.16 8.04
N ARG A 128 -7.25 -7.43 7.88
CA ARG A 128 -6.31 -7.88 6.83
C ARG A 128 -6.89 -8.94 5.89
N SER A 129 -8.22 -9.02 5.80
CA SER A 129 -8.94 -9.95 4.93
C SER A 129 -9.89 -9.14 4.07
N VAL A 130 -9.76 -9.25 2.76
CA VAL A 130 -10.64 -8.51 1.85
C VAL A 130 -12.08 -9.01 1.96
N ILE A 131 -12.30 -10.29 2.26
CA ILE A 131 -13.64 -10.83 2.54
C ILE A 131 -14.30 -10.03 3.67
N LYS A 132 -13.61 -9.85 4.80
CA LYS A 132 -14.15 -9.08 5.94
C LYS A 132 -14.39 -7.61 5.59
N VAL A 133 -13.53 -7.01 4.77
CA VAL A 133 -13.74 -5.62 4.30
C VAL A 133 -14.96 -5.54 3.38
N ASN A 134 -15.13 -6.50 2.47
CA ASN A 134 -16.30 -6.58 1.61
C ASN A 134 -17.59 -6.84 2.39
N GLU A 135 -17.56 -7.63 3.47
CA GLU A 135 -18.68 -7.77 4.41
C GLU A 135 -19.07 -6.43 5.06
N GLU A 136 -18.10 -5.60 5.47
CA GLU A 136 -18.37 -4.28 6.04
C GLU A 136 -18.92 -3.27 5.01
N LEU A 137 -18.48 -3.37 3.76
CA LEU A 137 -19.01 -2.60 2.63
C LEU A 137 -20.45 -3.03 2.31
N ASP A 138 -20.71 -4.34 2.27
CA ASP A 138 -22.01 -4.91 1.94
C ASP A 138 -23.09 -4.57 2.98
N LYS A 139 -22.76 -4.67 4.28
CA LYS A 139 -23.63 -4.23 5.38
C LYS A 139 -24.10 -2.78 5.23
N ARG A 140 -23.34 -1.95 4.51
CA ARG A 140 -23.61 -0.53 4.25
C ARG A 140 -24.08 -0.27 2.82
N ARG A 141 -24.37 -1.32 2.04
CA ARG A 141 -24.82 -1.27 0.64
C ARG A 141 -23.84 -0.51 -0.28
N MET A 142 -22.55 -0.64 -0.02
CA MET A 142 -21.49 -0.03 -0.81
C MET A 142 -20.88 -1.02 -1.81
N PRO A 143 -20.34 -0.55 -2.96
CA PRO A 143 -19.65 -1.43 -3.90
C PRO A 143 -18.46 -2.15 -3.25
N MET A 144 -18.43 -3.48 -3.35
CA MET A 144 -17.33 -4.33 -2.88
C MET A 144 -16.03 -4.05 -3.66
N LEU A 145 -14.89 -4.44 -3.10
CA LEU A 145 -13.61 -4.47 -3.79
C LEU A 145 -13.65 -5.51 -4.93
N ASN A 146 -13.39 -5.08 -6.17
CA ASN A 146 -13.38 -5.97 -7.32
C ASN A 146 -12.02 -6.67 -7.49
N LEU A 147 -12.01 -7.98 -7.22
CA LEU A 147 -10.78 -8.79 -7.25
C LEU A 147 -10.85 -9.95 -8.26
N LYS A 148 -11.95 -10.05 -9.01
CA LYS A 148 -12.06 -11.04 -10.06
C LYS A 148 -11.14 -10.65 -11.22
N THR A 149 -10.42 -11.62 -11.75
CA THR A 149 -9.72 -11.50 -13.03
C THR A 149 -10.74 -11.80 -14.12
N THR A 150 -11.27 -10.74 -14.75
CA THR A 150 -12.02 -10.86 -16.00
C THR A 150 -11.11 -11.36 -17.12
#